data_AF-A0A1U7M752-F1
#
_entry.id   AF-A0A1U7M752-F1
#
_cell.length_a   1.000
_cell.length_b   1.000
_cell.length_c   1.000
_cell.angle_alpha   90.00
_cell.angle_beta   90.00
_cell.angle_gamma   90.00
#
_symmetry.space_group_name_H-M   'P 1'
#
loop_
_entity.id
_entity.type
_entity.pdbx_description
1 polymer ?
#
loop_
_entity_poly.entity_id
_entity_poly.type
_entity_poly.pdbx_seq_one_letter_code
_entity_poly.pdbx_strand_id
1 'polypeptide(L)'
;MKVIDLSMSLYTDMDVFLGDPQVKIELVHSYEKDTWELRNLNMGSHTGTHVDAYSHMHKGKASLDEISIERFFGHAQVVELSEALPSEIGLFFIEEVGAEHLEKIMDSNPGFVGGNITEDLERMLLDREIITYTGLINLELIPRGKTFMFYGLPLKIKSGDGSPVRAIAIIED
;
A
#
# COMPACT_ATOMS: atom_id res chain seq x y z
N MET A 1 -12.37 10.34 -17.49
CA MET A 1 -11.83 9.27 -16.62
C MET A 1 -10.35 9.11 -16.87
N LYS A 2 -9.53 9.37 -15.85
CA LYS A 2 -8.06 9.22 -15.89
C LYS A 2 -7.66 8.15 -14.88
N VAL A 3 -6.82 7.20 -15.29
CA VAL A 3 -6.21 6.20 -14.40
C VAL A 3 -4.76 6.57 -14.16
N ILE A 4 -4.33 6.61 -12.90
CA ILE A 4 -2.96 6.88 -12.49
C ILE A 4 -2.42 5.62 -11.83
N ASP A 5 -1.29 5.13 -12.31
CA ASP A 5 -0.56 4.04 -11.69
C ASP A 5 0.24 4.58 -10.50
N LEU A 6 -0.03 4.04 -9.31
CA LEU A 6 0.61 4.45 -8.07
C LEU A 6 1.69 3.45 -7.63
N SER A 7 2.05 2.50 -8.50
CA SER A 7 2.93 1.39 -8.14
C SER A 7 4.34 1.55 -8.69
N MET A 8 5.35 1.27 -7.87
CA MET A 8 6.71 1.13 -8.36
C MET A 8 6.90 -0.21 -9.10
N SER A 9 7.84 -0.21 -10.05
CA SER A 9 8.23 -1.45 -10.72
C SER A 9 9.03 -2.34 -9.76
N LEU A 10 8.76 -3.64 -9.77
CA LEU A 10 9.57 -4.63 -9.08
C LEU A 10 10.73 -5.07 -9.96
N TYR A 11 11.94 -5.06 -9.43
CA TYR A 11 13.15 -5.48 -10.13
C TYR A 11 14.15 -6.10 -9.16
N THR A 12 15.06 -6.92 -9.69
CA THR A 12 16.13 -7.55 -8.90
C THR A 12 17.03 -6.49 -8.28
N ASP A 13 17.40 -6.70 -7.02
CA ASP A 13 18.27 -5.80 -6.23
C ASP A 13 17.71 -4.38 -6.05
N MET A 14 16.38 -4.22 -6.11
CA MET A 14 15.74 -2.97 -5.70
C MET A 14 15.93 -2.70 -4.20
N ASP A 15 15.84 -1.43 -3.82
CA ASP A 15 15.86 -1.05 -2.41
C ASP A 15 14.73 -1.74 -1.64
N VAL A 16 15.08 -2.29 -0.48
CA VAL A 16 14.16 -2.92 0.48
C VAL A 16 14.48 -2.40 1.88
N PHE A 17 13.59 -2.64 2.83
CA PHE A 17 13.84 -2.30 4.21
C PHE A 17 15.08 -3.03 4.75
N LEU A 18 15.84 -2.37 5.65
CA LEU A 18 17.08 -2.94 6.15
C LEU A 18 16.81 -4.21 6.96
N GLY A 19 17.29 -5.35 6.44
CA GLY A 19 17.09 -6.67 7.05
C GLY A 19 16.08 -7.55 6.30
N ASP A 20 15.33 -6.98 5.36
CA ASP A 20 14.36 -7.72 4.56
C ASP A 20 15.03 -8.57 3.45
N PRO A 21 14.31 -9.61 2.96
CA PRO A 21 14.75 -10.37 1.79
C PRO A 21 14.96 -9.47 0.57
N GLN A 22 16.11 -9.61 -0.08
CA GLN A 22 16.37 -8.97 -1.37
C GLN A 22 15.45 -9.51 -2.46
N VAL A 23 14.99 -8.64 -3.36
CA VAL A 23 14.19 -9.04 -4.51
C VAL A 23 15.07 -9.72 -5.55
N LYS A 24 14.65 -10.90 -6.01
CA LYS A 24 15.27 -11.61 -7.14
C LYS A 24 14.22 -12.07 -8.12
N ILE A 25 14.37 -11.66 -9.38
CA ILE A 25 13.52 -12.06 -10.50
C ILE A 25 14.40 -12.76 -11.54
N GLU A 26 14.34 -14.09 -11.56
CA GLU A 26 15.29 -14.93 -12.29
C GLU A 26 14.61 -15.67 -13.44
N LEU A 27 15.25 -15.72 -14.61
CA LEU A 27 14.75 -16.49 -15.76
C LEU A 27 14.89 -18.00 -15.48
N VAL A 28 13.77 -18.72 -15.52
CA VAL A 28 13.70 -20.17 -15.32
C VAL A 28 13.55 -20.89 -16.66
N HIS A 29 12.65 -20.39 -17.51
CA HIS A 29 12.43 -20.90 -18.87
C HIS A 29 12.64 -19.75 -19.86
N SER A 30 13.20 -20.07 -21.03
CA SER A 30 13.41 -19.09 -22.11
C SER A 30 12.72 -19.54 -23.40
N TYR A 31 12.34 -18.58 -24.25
CA TYR A 31 11.69 -18.90 -25.52
C TYR A 31 12.56 -19.79 -26.41
N GLU A 32 13.88 -19.60 -26.42
CA GLU A 32 14.81 -20.34 -27.27
C GLU A 32 14.90 -21.83 -26.89
N LYS A 33 14.71 -22.15 -25.61
CA LYS A 33 14.85 -23.53 -25.10
C LYS A 33 13.50 -24.18 -24.86
N ASP A 34 12.57 -23.44 -24.27
CA ASP A 34 11.34 -23.97 -23.71
C ASP A 34 10.10 -23.56 -24.50
N THR A 35 10.18 -22.59 -25.43
CA THR A 35 9.05 -21.98 -26.17
C THR A 35 8.12 -21.07 -25.35
N TRP A 36 8.41 -20.87 -24.06
CA TRP A 36 7.79 -19.86 -23.20
C TRP A 36 8.81 -19.25 -22.25
N GLU A 37 8.54 -18.04 -21.77
CA GLU A 37 9.32 -17.41 -20.71
C GLU A 37 8.63 -17.60 -19.36
N LEU A 38 9.39 -18.02 -18.35
CA LEU A 38 8.95 -18.09 -16.96
C LEU A 38 10.04 -17.50 -16.09
N ARG A 39 9.64 -16.70 -15.09
CA ARG A 39 10.55 -16.18 -14.08
C ARG A 39 10.17 -16.67 -12.69
N ASN A 40 11.17 -16.99 -11.89
CA ASN A 40 11.03 -17.19 -10.46
C ASN A 40 11.08 -15.82 -9.78
N LEU A 41 10.12 -15.55 -8.89
CA LEU A 41 10.04 -14.32 -8.11
C LEU A 41 10.28 -14.66 -6.65
N ASN A 42 11.36 -14.12 -6.09
CA ASN A 42 11.67 -14.17 -4.66
C ASN A 42 11.66 -12.75 -4.10
N MET A 43 10.83 -12.49 -3.09
CA MET A 43 10.63 -11.16 -2.49
C MET A 43 9.97 -11.30 -1.11
N GLY A 44 10.06 -10.27 -0.28
CA GLY A 44 9.29 -10.16 0.95
C GLY A 44 7.83 -9.76 0.69
N SER A 45 6.94 -9.97 1.65
CA SER A 45 5.54 -9.51 1.61
C SER A 45 5.42 -7.98 1.52
N HIS A 46 6.43 -7.27 2.05
CA HIS A 46 6.49 -5.81 2.17
C HIS A 46 7.35 -5.16 1.08
N THR A 47 7.45 -5.83 -0.09
CA THR A 47 8.30 -5.38 -1.18
C THR A 47 7.58 -4.36 -2.06
N GLY A 48 8.24 -3.23 -2.30
CA GLY A 48 7.82 -2.21 -3.25
C GLY A 48 6.54 -1.50 -2.81
N THR A 49 5.60 -1.28 -3.74
CA THR A 49 4.26 -0.79 -3.38
C THR A 49 3.46 -1.93 -2.78
N HIS A 50 3.09 -1.83 -1.51
CA HIS A 50 2.47 -2.93 -0.77
C HIS A 50 1.40 -2.43 0.19
N VAL A 51 0.66 -3.40 0.73
CA VAL A 51 -0.34 -3.22 1.77
C VAL A 51 -0.01 -4.10 2.97
N ASP A 52 -0.26 -3.56 4.15
CA ASP A 52 0.03 -4.20 5.42
C ASP A 52 -1.24 -4.66 6.12
N ALA A 53 -1.22 -5.91 6.59
CA ALA A 53 -2.28 -6.45 7.43
C ALA A 53 -2.06 -6.06 8.90
N TYR A 54 -3.14 -6.12 9.69
CA TYR A 54 -3.07 -5.84 11.13
C TYR A 54 -2.09 -6.78 11.84
N SER A 55 -1.98 -8.03 11.37
CA SER A 55 -1.05 -9.03 11.89
C SER A 55 0.43 -8.66 11.72
N HIS A 56 0.79 -7.75 10.80
CA HIS A 56 2.17 -7.37 10.52
C HIS A 56 2.90 -6.88 11.77
N MET A 57 2.26 -5.99 12.52
CA MET A 57 2.85 -5.39 13.71
C MET A 57 2.17 -5.81 15.01
N HIS A 58 1.07 -6.59 14.92
CA HIS A 58 0.27 -6.98 16.08
C HIS A 58 -0.08 -8.46 16.06
N LYS A 59 0.56 -9.21 16.95
CA LYS A 59 0.35 -10.65 17.09
C LYS A 59 -1.13 -10.97 17.38
N GLY A 60 -1.70 -11.88 16.60
CA GLY A 60 -3.05 -12.40 16.79
C GLY A 60 -4.16 -11.54 16.17
N LYS A 61 -3.81 -10.44 15.48
CA LYS A 61 -4.75 -9.71 14.63
C LYS A 61 -4.87 -10.35 13.25
N ALA A 62 -5.89 -9.94 12.50
CA ALA A 62 -6.23 -10.53 11.22
C ALA A 62 -5.11 -10.39 10.18
N SER A 63 -4.86 -11.47 9.43
CA SER A 63 -4.02 -11.47 8.23
C SER A 63 -4.81 -11.10 6.98
N LEU A 64 -4.12 -10.88 5.85
CA LEU A 64 -4.74 -10.45 4.59
C LEU A 64 -5.88 -11.37 4.10
N ASP A 65 -5.78 -12.67 4.33
CA ASP A 65 -6.79 -13.65 3.93
C ASP A 65 -8.03 -13.68 4.83
N GLU A 66 -8.00 -12.97 5.96
CA GLU A 66 -9.09 -12.81 6.92
C GLU A 66 -9.79 -11.45 6.82
N ILE A 67 -9.10 -10.44 6.28
CA ILE A 67 -9.64 -9.08 6.07
C ILE A 67 -10.57 -9.09 4.83
N SER A 68 -11.75 -8.45 4.96
CA SER A 68 -12.73 -8.35 3.87
C SER A 68 -12.15 -7.58 2.68
N ILE A 69 -12.39 -8.05 1.46
CA ILE A 69 -11.78 -7.48 0.24
C ILE A 69 -12.19 -6.01 0.01
N GLU A 70 -13.38 -5.63 0.49
CA GLU A 70 -13.96 -4.29 0.43
C GLU A 70 -13.15 -3.25 1.23
N ARG A 71 -12.22 -3.68 2.08
CA ARG A 71 -11.35 -2.78 2.85
C ARG A 71 -10.14 -2.29 2.05
N PHE A 72 -9.83 -2.90 0.91
CA PHE A 72 -8.62 -2.61 0.10
C PHE A 72 -8.88 -1.71 -1.11
N PHE A 73 -10.07 -1.14 -1.21
CA PHE A 73 -10.43 -0.15 -2.22
C PHE A 73 -11.50 0.78 -1.67
N GLY A 74 -11.61 1.97 -2.26
CA GLY A 74 -12.59 2.96 -1.82
C GLY A 74 -12.21 4.36 -2.26
N HIS A 75 -13.07 5.33 -1.92
CA HIS A 75 -12.74 6.73 -2.15
C HIS A 75 -11.54 7.14 -1.31
N ALA A 76 -10.69 8.01 -1.85
CA ALA A 76 -9.52 8.53 -1.18
C ALA A 76 -9.18 9.95 -1.66
N GLN A 77 -8.34 10.64 -0.88
CA GLN A 77 -7.73 11.92 -1.24
C GLN A 77 -6.25 11.95 -0.87
N VAL A 78 -5.47 12.69 -1.66
CA VAL A 78 -4.15 13.15 -1.23
C VAL A 78 -4.36 14.40 -0.38
N VAL A 79 -3.85 14.38 0.85
CA VAL A 79 -4.16 15.36 1.90
C VAL A 79 -2.91 15.90 2.57
N GLU A 80 -3.06 17.06 3.23
CA GLU A 80 -2.03 17.66 4.07
C GLU A 80 -2.57 17.93 5.48
N LEU A 81 -1.70 17.81 6.48
CA LEU A 81 -2.05 18.05 7.89
C LEU A 81 -2.34 19.52 8.20
N SER A 82 -1.97 20.45 7.32
CA SER A 82 -2.32 21.86 7.44
C SER A 82 -3.80 22.14 7.17
N GLU A 83 -4.50 21.21 6.53
CA GLU A 83 -5.91 21.32 6.12
C GLU A 83 -6.84 20.46 6.99
N ALA A 84 -8.14 20.61 6.77
CA ALA A 84 -9.15 19.71 7.33
C ALA A 84 -9.12 18.38 6.57
N LEU A 85 -9.07 17.26 7.30
CA LEU A 85 -9.07 15.94 6.69
C LEU A 85 -10.50 15.53 6.30
N PRO A 86 -10.71 14.96 5.11
CA PRO A 86 -12.01 14.43 4.69
C PRO A 86 -12.37 13.20 5.54
N SER A 87 -13.64 13.09 5.92
CA SER A 87 -14.13 11.97 6.74
C SER A 87 -14.48 10.75 5.89
N GLU A 88 -14.31 9.55 6.46
CA GLU A 88 -14.79 8.26 5.94
C GLU A 88 -14.24 7.88 4.55
N ILE A 89 -13.06 8.38 4.20
CA ILE A 89 -12.34 8.02 2.97
C ILE A 89 -10.88 7.65 3.27
N GLY A 90 -10.18 7.09 2.29
CA GLY A 90 -8.75 6.85 2.37
C GLY A 90 -7.93 8.15 2.38
N LEU A 91 -6.85 8.16 3.16
CA LEU A 91 -5.96 9.32 3.26
C LEU A 91 -4.56 8.95 2.76
N PHE A 92 -4.05 9.71 1.80
CA PHE A 92 -2.68 9.56 1.31
C PHE A 92 -1.86 10.81 1.56
N PHE A 93 -0.66 10.62 2.09
CA PHE A 93 0.27 11.70 2.42
C PHE A 93 1.51 11.64 1.53
N ILE A 94 1.87 12.77 0.92
CA ILE A 94 3.13 12.91 0.17
C ILE A 94 4.28 13.25 1.12
N GLU A 95 4.04 14.16 2.07
CA GLU A 95 4.98 14.51 3.12
C GLU A 95 4.95 13.50 4.26
N GLU A 96 6.07 13.34 4.96
CA GLU A 96 6.19 12.40 6.09
C GLU A 96 5.24 12.80 7.22
N VAL A 97 4.47 11.83 7.72
CA VAL A 97 3.56 12.01 8.85
C VAL A 97 3.91 11.08 10.00
N GLY A 98 4.15 11.68 11.17
CA GLY A 98 4.50 10.99 12.40
C GLY A 98 3.32 10.63 13.31
N ALA A 99 3.61 9.83 14.33
CA ALA A 99 2.64 9.30 15.29
C ALA A 99 1.91 10.39 16.10
N GLU A 100 2.50 11.58 16.25
CA GLU A 100 1.91 12.74 16.91
C GLU A 100 0.61 13.22 16.24
N HIS A 101 0.36 12.82 14.99
CA HIS A 101 -0.83 13.18 14.23
C HIS A 101 -1.94 12.11 14.25
N LEU A 102 -1.74 11.01 14.98
CA LEU A 102 -2.67 9.89 15.03
C LEU A 102 -4.10 10.33 15.35
N GLU A 103 -4.32 11.08 16.43
CA GLU A 103 -5.68 11.44 16.86
C GLU A 103 -6.40 12.25 15.78
N LYS A 104 -5.71 13.20 15.14
CA LYS A 104 -6.26 13.96 14.02
C LYS A 104 -6.66 13.05 12.85
N ILE A 105 -5.86 12.03 12.54
CA ILE A 105 -6.17 11.05 11.48
C ILE A 105 -7.39 10.22 11.90
N MET A 106 -7.42 9.72 13.13
CA MET A 106 -8.50 8.86 13.63
C MET A 106 -9.84 9.61 13.75
N ASP A 107 -9.83 10.89 14.06
CA ASP A 107 -11.03 11.74 14.08
C ASP A 107 -11.75 11.78 12.73
N SER A 108 -11.03 11.54 11.63
CA SER A 108 -11.61 11.46 10.27
C SER A 108 -12.21 10.08 9.94
N ASN A 109 -11.97 9.05 10.77
CA ASN A 109 -12.41 7.67 10.53
C ASN A 109 -12.04 7.13 9.13
N PRO A 110 -10.73 7.09 8.77
CA PRO A 110 -10.32 6.73 7.43
C PRO A 110 -10.54 5.24 7.13
N GLY A 111 -10.82 4.90 5.87
CA GLY A 111 -10.93 3.49 5.47
C GLY A 111 -9.57 2.76 5.45
N PHE A 112 -8.54 3.50 5.05
CA PHE A 112 -7.13 3.12 4.97
C PHE A 112 -6.27 4.38 4.92
N VAL A 113 -4.98 4.24 5.23
CA VAL A 113 -4.01 5.33 5.20
C VAL A 113 -2.79 4.89 4.39
N GLY A 114 -2.08 5.80 3.75
CA GLY A 114 -0.81 5.43 3.12
C GLY A 114 0.00 6.62 2.63
N GLY A 115 1.03 6.30 1.86
CA GLY A 115 2.01 7.26 1.41
C GLY A 115 3.18 7.32 2.40
N ASN A 116 3.63 8.51 2.75
CA ASN A 116 4.79 8.70 3.60
C ASN A 116 4.38 8.79 5.07
N ILE A 117 4.30 7.64 5.75
CA ILE A 117 4.00 7.53 7.18
C ILE A 117 5.17 6.88 7.92
N THR A 118 5.42 7.29 9.16
CA THR A 118 6.48 6.67 9.97
C THR A 118 6.08 5.29 10.49
N GLU A 119 7.07 4.44 10.80
CA GLU A 119 6.84 3.10 11.37
C GLU A 119 6.00 3.16 12.66
N ASP A 120 6.23 4.16 13.52
CA ASP A 120 5.46 4.34 14.75
C ASP A 120 3.99 4.65 14.46
N LEU A 121 3.70 5.50 13.47
CA LEU A 121 2.34 5.82 13.08
C LEU A 121 1.65 4.61 12.46
N GLU A 122 2.32 3.92 11.53
CA GLU A 122 1.82 2.68 10.92
C GLU A 122 1.45 1.65 11.99
N ARG A 123 2.34 1.41 12.95
CA ARG A 123 2.09 0.50 14.06
C ARG A 123 0.82 0.88 14.81
N MET A 124 0.59 2.17 15.09
CA MET A 124 -0.60 2.61 15.81
C MET A 124 -1.89 2.55 14.97
N LEU A 125 -1.79 2.73 13.65
CA LEU A 125 -2.90 2.61 12.70
C LEU A 125 -3.34 1.15 12.55
N LEU A 126 -2.40 0.24 12.33
CA LEU A 126 -2.66 -1.20 12.27
C LEU A 126 -3.24 -1.72 13.59
N ASP A 127 -2.85 -1.13 14.73
CA ASP A 127 -3.45 -1.46 16.03
C ASP A 127 -4.95 -1.09 16.07
N ARG A 128 -5.34 -0.02 15.38
CA ARG A 128 -6.72 0.46 15.28
C ARG A 128 -7.47 -0.12 14.09
N GLU A 129 -6.96 -1.20 13.50
CA GLU A 129 -7.55 -1.88 12.34
C GLU A 129 -7.70 -0.96 11.11
N ILE A 130 -6.79 -0.01 10.96
CA ILE A 130 -6.62 0.81 9.76
C ILE A 130 -5.54 0.18 8.89
N ILE A 131 -5.89 -0.17 7.66
CA ILE A 131 -4.94 -0.73 6.68
C ILE A 131 -3.96 0.36 6.26
N THR A 132 -2.69 0.00 6.13
CA THR A 132 -1.65 0.90 5.63
C THR A 132 -1.13 0.50 4.25
N TYR A 133 -0.73 1.51 3.46
CA TYR A 133 -0.12 1.34 2.14
C TYR A 133 1.19 2.10 2.07
N THR A 134 2.25 1.39 1.69
CA THR A 134 3.61 1.91 1.65
C THR A 134 4.17 1.83 0.22
N GLY A 135 5.10 2.72 -0.11
CA GLY A 135 5.78 2.72 -1.41
C GLY A 135 4.90 3.19 -2.58
N LEU A 136 3.85 3.97 -2.32
CA LEU A 136 3.05 4.60 -3.36
C LEU A 136 3.86 5.70 -4.06
N ILE A 137 3.81 5.72 -5.40
CA ILE A 137 4.43 6.76 -6.24
C ILE A 137 3.36 7.55 -7.00
N ASN A 138 3.74 8.65 -7.65
CA ASN A 138 2.88 9.44 -8.53
C ASN A 138 1.65 10.08 -7.85
N LEU A 139 1.62 10.16 -6.52
CA LEU A 139 0.54 10.82 -5.77
C LEU A 139 0.42 12.31 -6.15
N GLU A 140 1.53 12.95 -6.52
CA GLU A 140 1.58 14.34 -7.00
C GLU A 140 0.87 14.56 -8.35
N LEU A 141 0.56 13.49 -9.09
CA LEU A 141 -0.22 13.57 -10.33
C LEU A 141 -1.73 13.68 -10.08
N ILE A 142 -2.17 13.47 -8.83
CA ILE A 142 -3.54 13.61 -8.38
C ILE A 142 -3.75 15.08 -7.96
N PRO A 143 -4.74 15.80 -8.54
CA PRO A 143 -5.01 17.17 -8.13
C PRO A 143 -5.35 17.24 -6.62
N ARG A 144 -4.76 18.19 -5.91
CA ARG A 144 -5.01 18.39 -4.48
C ARG A 144 -6.51 18.55 -4.18
N GLY A 145 -6.98 17.87 -3.13
CA GLY A 145 -8.38 17.88 -2.70
C GLY A 145 -9.37 17.18 -3.65
N LYS A 146 -8.90 16.61 -4.78
CA LYS A 146 -9.77 15.81 -5.66
C LYS A 146 -9.94 14.41 -5.05
N THR A 147 -11.17 14.05 -4.75
CA THR A 147 -11.52 12.66 -4.41
C THR A 147 -11.35 11.77 -5.64
N PHE A 148 -10.74 10.61 -5.44
CA PHE A 148 -10.59 9.58 -6.47
C PHE A 148 -10.99 8.22 -5.92
N MET A 149 -11.25 7.26 -6.79
CA MET A 149 -11.41 5.86 -6.40
C MET A 149 -10.05 5.17 -6.39
N PHE A 150 -9.64 4.67 -5.24
CA PHE A 150 -8.40 3.92 -5.06
C PHE A 150 -8.66 2.42 -5.10
N TYR A 151 -7.75 1.68 -5.72
CA TYR A 151 -7.71 0.22 -5.66
C TYR A 151 -6.30 -0.23 -5.30
N GLY A 152 -6.16 -0.95 -4.18
CA GLY A 152 -4.90 -1.51 -3.70
C GLY A 152 -5.09 -2.94 -3.20
N LEU A 153 -5.68 -3.78 -4.05
CA LEU A 153 -6.03 -5.16 -3.69
C LEU A 153 -4.75 -6.02 -3.46
N PRO A 154 -4.62 -6.73 -2.34
CA PRO A 154 -3.51 -7.66 -2.10
C PRO A 154 -3.63 -8.95 -2.90
N LEU A 155 -2.50 -9.63 -3.07
CA LEU A 155 -2.54 -11.08 -3.32
C LEU A 155 -3.17 -11.76 -2.09
N LYS A 156 -3.97 -12.80 -2.32
CA LYS A 156 -4.60 -13.57 -1.25
C LYS A 156 -3.61 -14.57 -0.61
N ILE A 157 -2.57 -14.03 0.02
CA ILE A 157 -1.53 -14.80 0.70
C ILE A 157 -2.12 -15.36 1.99
N LYS A 158 -2.10 -16.69 2.13
CA LYS A 158 -2.60 -17.37 3.33
C LYS A 158 -1.76 -16.98 4.54
N SER A 159 -2.40 -16.48 5.60
CA SER A 159 -1.72 -15.94 6.78
C SER A 159 -0.70 -14.85 6.44
N GLY A 160 -0.95 -14.11 5.35
CA GLY A 160 -0.08 -13.05 4.87
C GLY A 160 -0.14 -11.82 5.77
N ASP A 161 1.02 -11.34 6.19
CA ASP A 161 1.17 -10.12 6.98
C ASP A 161 1.25 -8.85 6.12
N GLY A 162 1.60 -9.00 4.85
CA GLY A 162 1.53 -7.95 3.83
C GLY A 162 1.54 -8.56 2.43
N SER A 163 1.37 -7.71 1.42
CA SER A 163 1.45 -8.13 0.02
C SER A 163 1.83 -6.95 -0.87
N PRO A 164 2.70 -7.15 -1.87
CA PRO A 164 2.79 -6.21 -2.99
C PRO A 164 1.41 -6.05 -3.65
N VAL A 165 1.13 -4.84 -4.14
CA VAL A 165 -0.12 -4.49 -4.82
C VAL A 165 0.15 -3.78 -6.14
N ARG A 166 -0.80 -3.87 -7.06
CA ARG A 166 -0.88 -2.92 -8.17
C ARG A 166 -1.88 -1.82 -7.81
N ALA A 167 -1.39 -0.81 -7.10
CA ALA A 167 -2.15 0.34 -6.67
C ALA A 167 -2.48 1.28 -7.84
N ILE A 168 -3.74 1.67 -7.97
CA ILE A 168 -4.20 2.66 -8.96
C ILE A 168 -5.17 3.67 -8.35
N ALA A 169 -5.16 4.88 -8.92
CA ALA A 169 -6.19 5.89 -8.70
C ALA A 169 -7.01 6.11 -9.97
N ILE A 170 -8.34 6.07 -9.85
CA ILE A 170 -9.27 6.43 -10.92
C ILE A 170 -9.92 7.77 -10.58
N ILE A 171 -9.63 8.77 -11.41
CA ILE A 171 -10.20 10.11 -11.30
C ILE A 171 -11.33 10.23 -12.31
N GLU A 172 -12.54 10.45 -11.82
CA GLU A 172 -13.68 10.85 -12.63
C GLU A 172 -13.62 12.36 -12.90
N ASP A 173 -14.02 12.76 -14.11
CA ASP A 173 -13.88 14.14 -14.59
C ASP A 173 -14.70 15.10 -13.71
#